data_AF-A0A7S3HW93-F1
#
_entry.id   AF-A0A7S3HW93-F1
#
_cell.length_a   1.000
_cell.length_b   1.000
_cell.length_c   1.000
_cell.angle_alpha   90.00
_cell.angle_beta   90.00
_cell.angle_gamma   90.00
#
_symmetry.space_group_name_H-M   'P 1'
#
loop_
_entity.id
_entity.type
_entity.pdbx_description
1 polymer ?
#
loop_
_entity_poly.entity_id
_entity_poly.type
_entity_poly.pdbx_seq_one_letter_code
_entity_poly.pdbx_strand_id
1 'polypeptide(L)'
;AFDFEGSTETVNNLGGIAGGSGLICSQTPGVGGPSTACGEGCGCTNPEVVAPPGTPQELRFSNVGQVFNGTSEAFSAFDFVIKNTSAYTPWESDKNGRFGSSGVFAGVSVAADTDTSFSITFTEPGSDIPFAVTEDFVLCFYDMDAGVNNGVVNTLTETLTVCNFQNYIHQGRTSIPGDPNPPAATQQLLNSMCDNIDVTPYLGITEFTSNGQNCLDAVGLVSGKGSDNPDRLESPVFTNTADCGLYDICPADGVSGGDRGNIGVDEIICSAGSTVPASGEYPLTAVEVGLRGNPYRWTMPKFICLQYPAGSTGIDFQYKVSPSNDGRYGRNFLIGGTSAGQCITTPNPPPPQPPPSPPPSPPPSPPP
;
A
#
# COMPACT_ATOMS: atom_id res chain seq x y z
N ALA A 1 -13.37 5.49 -3.90
CA ALA A 1 -12.56 4.25 -3.79
C ALA A 1 -11.51 4.24 -4.89
N PHE A 2 -10.35 3.64 -4.64
CA PHE A 2 -9.33 3.36 -5.66
C PHE A 2 -9.48 1.90 -6.10
N ASP A 3 -9.89 1.68 -7.34
CA ASP A 3 -10.13 0.38 -7.94
C ASP A 3 -9.13 0.16 -9.08
N PHE A 4 -7.92 -0.27 -8.74
CA PHE A 4 -6.91 -0.60 -9.74
C PHE A 4 -7.28 -1.86 -10.53
N GLU A 5 -7.97 -2.82 -9.91
CA GLU A 5 -8.43 -4.06 -10.56
C GLU A 5 -9.37 -3.76 -11.74
N GLY A 6 -10.40 -2.95 -11.49
CA GLY A 6 -11.39 -2.51 -12.48
C GLY A 6 -10.94 -1.39 -13.43
N SER A 7 -9.80 -0.74 -13.17
CA SER A 7 -9.29 0.36 -14.02
C SER A 7 -8.81 -0.13 -15.40
N THR A 8 -8.12 0.71 -16.18
CA THR A 8 -7.28 0.25 -17.31
C THR A 8 -5.93 0.95 -17.28
N GLU A 9 -4.82 0.22 -17.38
CA GLU A 9 -3.50 0.86 -17.57
C GLU A 9 -3.40 1.41 -19.01
N THR A 10 -3.34 2.74 -19.14
CA THR A 10 -3.36 3.43 -20.44
C THR A 10 -2.02 4.00 -20.85
N VAL A 11 -1.11 4.23 -19.89
CA VAL A 11 0.28 4.68 -20.15
C VAL A 11 1.22 3.96 -19.20
N ASN A 12 2.38 3.53 -19.71
CA ASN A 12 3.46 2.96 -18.93
C ASN A 12 4.80 3.35 -19.55
N ASN A 13 5.23 4.59 -19.27
CA ASN A 13 6.48 5.16 -19.75
C ASN A 13 7.58 5.17 -18.66
N LEU A 14 7.35 4.51 -17.53
CA LEU A 14 8.40 4.22 -16.53
C LEU A 14 9.29 3.03 -16.93
N GLY A 15 9.24 2.63 -18.21
CA GLY A 15 10.02 1.52 -18.77
C GLY A 15 9.28 0.19 -18.83
N GLY A 16 8.00 0.13 -18.44
CA GLY A 16 7.14 -1.06 -18.58
C GLY A 16 6.32 -1.07 -19.86
N ILE A 17 5.47 -2.08 -20.04
CA ILE A 17 4.66 -2.27 -21.25
C ILE A 17 3.23 -1.76 -21.03
N ALA A 18 2.83 -0.69 -21.73
CA ALA A 18 1.41 -0.39 -21.89
C ALA A 18 0.87 -1.09 -23.15
N GLY A 19 0.02 -2.11 -22.99
CA GLY A 19 -0.79 -2.67 -24.09
C GLY A 19 -0.08 -3.53 -25.17
N GLY A 20 1.22 -3.81 -25.09
CA GLY A 20 1.91 -4.77 -25.98
C GLY A 20 3.42 -4.54 -26.17
N SER A 21 4.20 -5.64 -26.06
CA SER A 21 5.65 -5.84 -26.34
C SER A 21 6.62 -4.65 -26.15
N GLY A 22 6.68 -4.09 -24.95
CA GLY A 22 7.79 -3.23 -24.49
C GLY A 22 8.85 -4.00 -23.68
N LEU A 23 9.93 -3.32 -23.33
CA LEU A 23 11.16 -3.88 -22.75
C LEU A 23 10.96 -4.71 -21.47
N ILE A 24 11.69 -5.81 -21.38
CA ILE A 24 11.98 -6.51 -20.12
C ILE A 24 13.46 -6.27 -19.82
N CYS A 25 13.80 -5.29 -18.96
CA CYS A 25 15.15 -5.26 -18.38
C CYS A 25 15.17 -6.29 -17.23
N SER A 26 15.20 -7.59 -17.57
CA SER A 26 15.35 -8.70 -16.62
C SER A 26 16.78 -9.22 -16.68
N GLN A 27 17.42 -9.36 -15.53
CA GLN A 27 18.68 -10.07 -15.45
C GLN A 27 18.44 -11.54 -15.76
N THR A 28 18.98 -12.04 -16.87
CA THR A 28 19.02 -13.49 -17.08
C THR A 28 20.07 -14.07 -16.13
N PRO A 29 19.71 -14.87 -15.12
CA PRO A 29 20.68 -15.50 -14.24
C PRO A 29 21.32 -16.64 -15.03
N GLY A 30 22.55 -16.49 -15.53
CA GLY A 30 23.19 -17.65 -16.17
C GLY A 30 24.52 -17.52 -16.90
N VAL A 31 25.06 -16.35 -17.22
CA VAL A 31 26.29 -16.30 -18.04
C VAL A 31 27.47 -15.80 -17.22
N GLY A 32 28.17 -16.75 -16.58
CA GLY A 32 29.47 -16.54 -15.96
C GLY A 32 30.53 -16.20 -17.03
N GLY A 33 30.91 -14.92 -17.09
CA GLY A 33 32.04 -14.43 -17.88
C GLY A 33 32.80 -13.36 -17.09
N PRO A 34 34.15 -13.34 -17.13
CA PRO A 34 34.93 -12.39 -16.36
C PRO A 34 34.95 -11.01 -17.04
N SER A 35 34.75 -9.96 -16.24
CA SER A 35 35.13 -8.57 -16.53
C SER A 35 34.28 -7.68 -17.46
N THR A 36 32.96 -7.85 -17.45
CA THR A 36 32.03 -6.70 -17.36
C THR A 36 30.81 -7.11 -16.55
N ALA A 37 30.98 -7.11 -15.22
CA ALA A 37 29.88 -7.09 -14.28
C ALA A 37 29.21 -5.72 -14.38
N CYS A 38 27.97 -5.61 -14.83
CA CYS A 38 27.25 -4.34 -14.82
C CYS A 38 27.14 -3.78 -13.38
N GLY A 39 27.79 -2.71 -12.88
CA GLY A 39 28.94 -1.89 -13.31
C GLY A 39 28.84 -1.20 -14.67
N GLU A 40 28.44 0.07 -14.71
CA GLU A 40 28.33 0.88 -15.95
C GLU A 40 27.66 0.12 -17.11
N GLY A 41 26.44 -0.40 -16.91
CA GLY A 41 25.95 -1.38 -17.87
C GLY A 41 24.55 -1.97 -17.70
N CYS A 42 23.66 -1.41 -16.87
CA CYS A 42 22.23 -1.49 -17.20
C CYS A 42 21.92 -0.44 -18.28
N GLY A 43 22.71 -0.45 -19.35
CA GLY A 43 22.26 0.13 -20.60
C GLY A 43 21.14 -0.78 -21.08
N CYS A 44 19.89 -0.42 -20.81
CA CYS A 44 18.82 -0.79 -21.71
C CYS A 44 19.17 -0.10 -23.05
N THR A 45 20.15 -0.62 -23.81
CA THR A 45 20.53 -0.09 -25.13
C THR A 45 19.41 -0.51 -26.05
N ASN A 46 18.47 0.41 -26.20
CA ASN A 46 17.25 0.20 -26.93
C ASN A 46 17.47 0.38 -28.44
N PRO A 47 17.21 -0.63 -29.28
CA PRO A 47 16.98 -0.39 -30.70
C PRO A 47 15.51 -0.03 -31.03
N GLU A 48 14.54 -0.18 -30.11
CA GLU A 48 13.10 0.04 -30.39
C GLU A 48 12.31 0.81 -29.29
N VAL A 49 11.93 2.04 -29.65
CA VAL A 49 10.91 2.92 -29.06
C VAL A 49 11.00 3.11 -27.54
N VAL A 50 12.03 3.83 -27.10
CA VAL A 50 11.88 4.72 -25.93
C VAL A 50 10.72 5.65 -26.30
N ALA A 51 9.78 5.89 -25.38
CA ALA A 51 8.80 6.95 -25.57
C ALA A 51 9.52 8.18 -26.15
N PRO A 52 9.05 8.79 -27.25
CA PRO A 52 9.83 9.80 -27.97
C PRO A 52 10.43 10.82 -27.00
N PRO A 53 11.69 11.24 -27.19
CA PRO A 53 12.32 12.22 -26.29
C PRO A 53 11.38 13.38 -26.01
N GLY A 54 11.17 13.69 -24.73
CA GLY A 54 10.19 14.69 -24.28
C GLY A 54 8.83 14.12 -23.85
N THR A 55 8.58 12.81 -24.00
CA THR A 55 7.40 12.17 -23.42
C THR A 55 7.57 12.04 -21.91
N PRO A 56 6.56 12.39 -21.08
CA PRO A 56 6.61 12.20 -19.65
C PRO A 56 6.86 10.73 -19.24
N GLN A 57 7.77 10.53 -18.27
CA GLN A 57 7.96 9.26 -17.60
C GLN A 57 6.84 9.07 -16.56
N GLU A 58 5.78 8.38 -16.96
CA GLU A 58 4.58 8.19 -16.13
C GLU A 58 3.95 6.79 -16.26
N LEU A 59 3.20 6.39 -15.23
CA LEU A 59 2.17 5.35 -15.27
C LEU A 59 0.81 6.04 -15.21
N ARG A 60 -0.14 5.58 -16.02
CA ARG A 60 -1.51 6.07 -16.00
C ARG A 60 -2.48 4.91 -15.94
N PHE A 61 -3.41 5.03 -15.00
CA PHE A 61 -4.50 4.10 -14.81
C PHE A 61 -5.81 4.87 -14.95
N SER A 62 -6.60 4.52 -15.96
CA SER A 62 -7.85 5.19 -16.25
C SER A 62 -9.02 4.62 -15.46
N ASN A 63 -9.88 5.51 -14.95
CA ASN A 63 -11.03 5.20 -14.11
C ASN A 63 -10.68 4.41 -12.83
N VAL A 64 -9.53 4.68 -12.21
CA VAL A 64 -9.18 4.10 -10.90
C VAL A 64 -10.11 4.59 -9.81
N GLY A 65 -10.41 5.88 -9.85
CA GLY A 65 -11.20 6.53 -8.83
C GLY A 65 -12.67 6.54 -9.18
N GLN A 66 -13.54 6.22 -8.21
CA GLN A 66 -14.96 6.55 -8.27
C GLN A 66 -15.37 7.26 -6.98
N VAL A 67 -15.89 8.48 -7.11
CA VAL A 67 -16.42 9.28 -6.00
C VAL A 67 -17.93 9.30 -6.08
N PHE A 68 -18.60 8.68 -5.12
CA PHE A 68 -20.05 8.60 -5.06
C PHE A 68 -20.60 9.75 -4.21
N ASN A 69 -21.62 10.44 -4.69
CA ASN A 69 -22.34 11.48 -3.96
C ASN A 69 -23.32 10.93 -2.88
N GLY A 70 -23.20 9.66 -2.52
CA GLY A 70 -24.11 8.97 -1.59
C GLY A 70 -25.45 8.52 -2.18
N THR A 71 -25.77 8.78 -3.46
CA THR A 71 -27.05 8.36 -4.07
C THR A 71 -26.93 7.16 -5.01
N SER A 72 -25.80 6.45 -5.02
CA SER A 72 -25.51 5.25 -5.85
C SER A 72 -25.60 5.40 -7.38
N GLU A 73 -26.10 6.51 -7.91
CA GLU A 73 -26.42 6.66 -9.34
C GLU A 73 -25.44 7.52 -10.15
N ALA A 74 -24.69 8.43 -9.51
CA ALA A 74 -23.67 9.23 -10.17
C ALA A 74 -22.35 9.17 -9.40
N PHE A 75 -21.31 8.69 -10.07
CA PHE A 75 -19.94 8.84 -9.60
C PHE A 75 -19.16 9.72 -10.55
N SER A 76 -18.31 10.56 -9.98
CA SER A 76 -17.23 11.19 -10.73
C SER A 76 -16.07 10.20 -10.79
N ALA A 77 -15.69 9.79 -11.99
CA ALA A 77 -14.52 8.95 -12.20
C ALA A 77 -13.27 9.82 -12.33
N PHE A 78 -12.11 9.30 -11.93
CA PHE A 78 -10.84 9.96 -12.17
C PHE A 78 -9.74 8.95 -12.53
N ASP A 79 -8.77 9.43 -13.29
CA ASP A 79 -7.55 8.72 -13.64
C ASP A 79 -6.49 8.95 -12.56
N PHE A 80 -5.61 7.97 -12.39
CA PHE A 80 -4.50 8.00 -11.45
C PHE A 80 -3.19 8.00 -12.23
N VAL A 81 -2.39 9.06 -12.09
CA VAL A 81 -1.14 9.25 -12.82
C VAL A 81 0.03 9.27 -11.85
N ILE A 82 0.94 8.31 -11.94
CA ILE A 82 2.24 8.35 -11.23
C ILE A 82 3.26 8.89 -12.20
N LYS A 83 3.84 10.04 -11.91
CA LYS A 83 4.84 10.68 -12.76
C LYS A 83 6.15 10.83 -12.01
N ASN A 84 7.24 10.46 -12.66
CA ASN A 84 8.57 10.74 -12.15
C ASN A 84 8.90 12.24 -12.33
N THR A 85 9.49 12.85 -11.30
CA THR A 85 9.82 14.29 -11.26
C THR A 85 11.32 14.57 -11.04
N SER A 86 12.14 13.53 -10.91
CA SER A 86 13.60 13.59 -10.75
C SER A 86 14.32 12.63 -11.71
N ALA A 87 15.61 12.34 -11.52
CA ALA A 87 16.22 11.18 -12.17
C ALA A 87 15.56 9.87 -11.69
N TYR A 88 15.34 8.93 -12.60
CA TYR A 88 14.75 7.62 -12.31
C TYR A 88 15.46 6.53 -13.11
N THR A 89 15.70 5.39 -12.46
CA THR A 89 16.28 4.19 -13.08
C THR A 89 15.51 2.97 -12.57
N PRO A 90 14.79 2.23 -13.43
CA PRO A 90 14.09 1.04 -13.01
C PRO A 90 15.08 -0.10 -12.73
N TRP A 91 14.75 -0.95 -11.75
CA TRP A 91 15.46 -2.22 -11.55
C TRP A 91 14.95 -3.30 -12.51
N GLU A 92 13.65 -3.59 -12.45
CA GLU A 92 12.94 -4.51 -13.33
C GLU A 92 11.74 -3.78 -13.92
N SER A 93 11.91 -3.26 -15.14
CA SER A 93 10.94 -2.34 -15.71
C SER A 93 9.60 -3.01 -16.07
N ASP A 94 9.60 -4.33 -16.23
CA ASP A 94 8.42 -5.18 -16.41
C ASP A 94 7.59 -5.33 -15.12
N LYS A 95 8.10 -4.86 -13.96
CA LYS A 95 7.35 -4.78 -12.70
C LYS A 95 6.60 -3.46 -12.52
N ASN A 96 6.79 -2.50 -13.43
CA ASN A 96 6.01 -1.26 -13.44
C ASN A 96 4.62 -1.49 -14.02
N GLY A 97 3.61 -0.86 -13.43
CA GLY A 97 2.23 -0.94 -13.89
C GLY A 97 1.36 -1.66 -12.87
N ARG A 98 0.55 -2.62 -13.30
CA ARG A 98 -0.29 -3.40 -12.38
C ARG A 98 0.48 -4.51 -11.67
N PHE A 99 0.23 -4.63 -10.37
CA PHE A 99 0.80 -5.67 -9.51
C PHE A 99 -0.28 -6.39 -8.70
N GLY A 100 0.02 -7.62 -8.29
CA GLY A 100 -0.92 -8.52 -7.62
C GLY A 100 -1.67 -9.45 -8.58
N SER A 101 -2.30 -10.50 -8.05
CA SER A 101 -2.94 -11.54 -8.86
C SER A 101 -4.11 -11.03 -9.70
N SER A 102 -4.75 -9.94 -9.27
CA SER A 102 -5.81 -9.22 -9.99
C SER A 102 -5.43 -7.80 -10.42
N GLY A 103 -4.17 -7.38 -10.25
CA GLY A 103 -3.74 -6.02 -10.62
C GLY A 103 -4.31 -4.92 -9.71
N VAL A 104 -4.54 -5.25 -8.43
CA VAL A 104 -5.08 -4.36 -7.38
C VAL A 104 -4.13 -3.26 -6.92
N PHE A 105 -2.86 -3.32 -7.30
CA PHE A 105 -1.87 -2.31 -6.95
C PHE A 105 -1.25 -1.69 -8.20
N ALA A 106 -0.86 -0.43 -8.08
CA ALA A 106 0.12 0.18 -8.97
C ALA A 106 1.52 -0.09 -8.43
N GLY A 107 2.36 -0.80 -9.17
CA GLY A 107 3.74 -1.08 -8.83
C GLY A 107 4.70 -0.15 -9.58
N VAL A 108 5.76 0.30 -8.89
CA VAL A 108 6.90 0.99 -9.49
C VAL A 108 8.19 0.34 -9.03
N SER A 109 9.06 0.00 -9.98
CA SER A 109 10.37 -0.62 -9.75
C SER A 109 11.48 0.41 -9.75
N VAL A 110 12.28 0.44 -8.71
CA VAL A 110 13.34 1.43 -8.49
C VAL A 110 14.67 0.72 -8.23
N ALA A 111 15.72 1.11 -8.95
CA ALA A 111 17.07 0.59 -8.76
C ALA A 111 17.66 0.96 -7.39
N ALA A 112 18.53 0.10 -6.87
CA ALA A 112 19.31 0.42 -5.67
C ALA A 112 20.21 1.63 -5.87
N ASP A 113 20.61 2.25 -4.76
CA ASP A 113 21.44 3.45 -4.73
C ASP A 113 20.82 4.61 -5.55
N THR A 114 19.49 4.71 -5.50
CA THR A 114 18.77 5.81 -6.12
C THR A 114 17.85 6.50 -5.14
N ASP A 115 17.61 7.77 -5.44
CA ASP A 115 16.70 8.64 -4.73
C ASP A 115 15.83 9.31 -5.78
N THR A 116 14.57 8.89 -5.85
CA THR A 116 13.65 9.25 -6.93
C THR A 116 12.42 9.95 -6.37
N SER A 117 12.14 11.16 -6.85
CA SER A 117 10.91 11.89 -6.59
C SER A 117 9.84 11.51 -7.62
N PHE A 118 8.62 11.38 -7.12
CA PHE A 118 7.43 11.12 -7.88
C PHE A 118 6.31 12.08 -7.46
N SER A 119 5.36 12.28 -8.37
CA SER A 119 4.09 12.92 -8.12
C SER A 119 2.97 12.00 -8.53
N ILE A 120 1.97 11.83 -7.69
CA ILE A 120 0.67 11.28 -8.05
C ILE A 120 -0.25 12.45 -8.40
N THR A 121 -0.91 12.40 -9.54
CA THR A 121 -1.94 13.38 -9.93
C THR A 121 -3.24 12.65 -10.24
N PHE A 122 -4.35 13.22 -9.79
CA PHE A 122 -5.68 12.79 -10.20
C PHE A 122 -6.15 13.65 -11.36
N THR A 123 -6.66 13.03 -12.43
CA THR A 123 -7.12 13.78 -13.61
C THR A 123 -8.51 13.35 -14.05
N GLU A 124 -9.20 14.23 -14.79
CA GLU A 124 -10.44 13.83 -15.46
C GLU A 124 -10.15 12.71 -16.46
N PRO A 125 -11.06 11.72 -16.62
CA PRO A 125 -10.80 10.52 -17.41
C PRO A 125 -10.32 10.81 -18.83
N GLY A 126 -9.16 10.22 -19.20
CA GLY A 126 -8.57 10.36 -20.52
C GLY A 126 -7.97 11.75 -20.82
N SER A 127 -7.73 12.57 -19.80
CA SER A 127 -7.15 13.92 -19.95
C SER A 127 -6.04 14.20 -18.93
N ASP A 128 -5.39 15.36 -19.09
CA ASP A 128 -4.44 15.94 -18.12
C ASP A 128 -5.08 17.04 -17.24
N ILE A 129 -6.40 17.21 -17.29
CA ILE A 129 -7.10 18.20 -16.49
C ILE A 129 -7.13 17.70 -15.03
N PRO A 130 -6.59 18.46 -14.05
CA PRO A 130 -6.59 18.02 -12.66
C PRO A 130 -8.01 17.78 -12.12
N PHE A 131 -8.18 16.67 -11.41
CA PHE A 131 -9.40 16.30 -10.72
C PHE A 131 -9.20 16.49 -9.22
N ALA A 132 -10.04 17.30 -8.57
CA ALA A 132 -10.02 17.46 -7.12
C ALA A 132 -10.92 16.40 -6.47
N VAL A 133 -10.34 15.50 -5.66
CA VAL A 133 -11.11 14.48 -4.95
C VAL A 133 -12.00 15.16 -3.91
N THR A 134 -13.32 15.02 -4.00
CA THR A 134 -14.26 15.84 -3.18
C THR A 134 -14.43 15.36 -1.74
N GLU A 135 -13.82 14.23 -1.39
CA GLU A 135 -13.90 13.60 -0.07
C GLU A 135 -12.49 13.35 0.47
N ASP A 136 -12.36 13.23 1.79
CA ASP A 136 -11.13 12.73 2.40
C ASP A 136 -10.86 11.31 1.91
N PHE A 137 -9.59 10.99 1.68
CA PHE A 137 -9.20 9.68 1.17
C PHE A 137 -7.90 9.19 1.78
N VAL A 138 -7.67 7.89 1.66
CA VAL A 138 -6.47 7.21 2.16
C VAL A 138 -5.75 6.56 0.99
N LEU A 139 -4.45 6.81 0.90
CA LEU A 139 -3.55 6.15 -0.04
C LEU A 139 -2.47 5.40 0.73
N CYS A 140 -2.21 4.16 0.36
CA CYS A 140 -1.31 3.25 1.03
C CYS A 140 -0.13 2.87 0.14
N PHE A 141 1.05 2.85 0.75
CA PHE A 141 2.30 2.37 0.19
C PHE A 141 2.67 1.07 0.90
N TYR A 142 2.86 0.01 0.13
CA TYR A 142 3.16 -1.35 0.62
C TYR A 142 4.54 -1.80 0.11
N ASP A 143 5.01 -2.94 0.64
CA ASP A 143 6.32 -3.53 0.31
C ASP A 143 7.48 -2.66 0.83
N MET A 144 7.32 -2.04 2.02
CA MET A 144 8.36 -1.21 2.64
C MET A 144 9.38 -2.08 3.39
N ASP A 145 10.42 -2.53 2.69
CA ASP A 145 11.39 -3.51 3.18
C ASP A 145 12.82 -3.01 3.27
N ALA A 146 13.67 -3.87 3.81
CA ALA A 146 15.11 -3.81 3.62
C ALA A 146 15.62 -5.06 2.90
N GLY A 147 16.90 -5.08 2.57
CA GLY A 147 17.68 -6.26 2.24
C GLY A 147 18.62 -6.64 3.39
N VAL A 148 19.07 -7.89 3.39
CA VAL A 148 20.09 -8.35 4.33
C VAL A 148 21.41 -8.58 3.63
N ASN A 149 22.49 -8.16 4.28
CA ASN A 149 23.85 -8.52 3.93
C ASN A 149 24.52 -9.24 5.10
N ASN A 150 24.84 -10.53 4.95
CA ASN A 150 25.63 -11.30 5.92
C ASN A 150 25.13 -11.18 7.38
N GLY A 151 23.81 -11.23 7.57
CA GLY A 151 23.19 -11.10 8.90
C GLY A 151 23.10 -9.66 9.45
N VAL A 152 23.55 -8.65 8.71
CA VAL A 152 23.33 -7.23 9.02
C VAL A 152 22.28 -6.69 8.03
N VAL A 153 21.12 -6.28 8.56
CA VAL A 153 20.10 -5.57 7.79
C VAL A 153 20.65 -4.17 7.49
N ASN A 154 20.78 -3.75 6.22
CA ASN A 154 21.12 -2.37 5.80
C ASN A 154 21.29 -2.17 4.28
N THR A 155 21.20 -3.21 3.45
CA THR A 155 21.20 -3.03 1.99
C THR A 155 19.79 -2.88 1.49
N LEU A 156 19.56 -2.26 0.33
CA LEU A 156 18.23 -2.19 -0.29
C LEU A 156 17.11 -1.71 0.66
N THR A 157 17.46 -0.85 1.60
CA THR A 157 16.55 -0.22 2.55
C THR A 157 15.66 0.73 1.79
N GLU A 158 14.36 0.55 1.90
CA GLU A 158 13.36 1.41 1.30
C GLU A 158 13.03 2.54 2.25
N THR A 159 12.93 3.75 1.69
CA THR A 159 12.53 4.94 2.43
C THR A 159 11.53 5.71 1.59
N LEU A 160 10.34 5.93 2.16
CA LEU A 160 9.31 6.79 1.62
C LEU A 160 9.31 8.08 2.43
N THR A 161 9.56 9.21 1.76
CA THR A 161 9.39 10.54 2.34
C THR A 161 8.18 11.20 1.70
N VAL A 162 7.24 11.66 2.52
CA VAL A 162 5.99 12.27 2.05
C VAL A 162 5.61 13.43 2.95
N CYS A 163 4.99 14.45 2.35
CA CYS A 163 4.54 15.65 3.04
C CYS A 163 3.06 15.94 2.73
N ASN A 164 2.49 16.88 3.47
CA ASN A 164 1.16 17.43 3.24
C ASN A 164 0.01 16.39 3.38
N PHE A 165 0.14 15.50 4.35
CA PHE A 165 -0.93 14.59 4.78
C PHE A 165 -1.60 15.10 6.06
N GLN A 166 -2.84 14.69 6.32
CA GLN A 166 -3.55 14.98 7.56
C GLN A 166 -3.11 14.04 8.68
N ASN A 167 -3.14 12.73 8.40
CA ASN A 167 -2.84 11.66 9.35
C ASN A 167 -2.18 10.48 8.62
N TYR A 168 -1.62 9.54 9.37
CA TYR A 168 -1.17 8.26 8.83
C TYR A 168 -1.55 7.07 9.72
N ILE A 169 -1.52 5.90 9.10
CA ILE A 169 -1.82 4.61 9.70
C ILE A 169 -0.72 3.63 9.26
N HIS A 170 -0.18 2.84 10.18
CA HIS A 170 0.68 1.72 9.84
C HIS A 170 0.47 0.57 10.83
N GLN A 171 0.06 -0.60 10.33
CA GLN A 171 0.00 -1.88 11.04
C GLN A 171 -0.40 -1.80 12.54
N GLY A 172 -1.62 -1.34 12.83
CA GLY A 172 -2.17 -1.25 14.19
C GLY A 172 -1.86 0.06 14.94
N ARG A 173 -1.05 0.95 14.37
CA ARG A 173 -0.81 2.28 14.91
C ARG A 173 -1.46 3.35 14.04
N THR A 174 -2.13 4.29 14.70
CA THR A 174 -2.60 5.53 14.08
C THR A 174 -1.81 6.71 14.62
N SER A 175 -1.57 7.71 13.78
CA SER A 175 -1.16 9.04 14.25
C SER A 175 -2.31 9.82 14.91
N ILE A 176 -3.48 9.17 15.06
CA ILE A 176 -4.68 9.73 15.66
C ILE A 176 -4.98 9.01 16.99
N PRO A 177 -4.22 9.27 18.07
CA PRO A 177 -4.59 8.76 19.38
C PRO A 177 -5.97 9.31 19.80
N GLY A 178 -6.99 8.45 19.77
CA GLY A 178 -8.29 8.74 20.37
C GLY A 178 -9.28 9.54 19.53
N ASP A 179 -9.19 9.54 18.19
CA ASP A 179 -10.35 9.92 17.37
C ASP A 179 -11.38 8.78 17.44
N PRO A 180 -12.56 8.99 18.04
CA PRO A 180 -13.58 7.96 18.13
C PRO A 180 -14.25 7.65 16.78
N ASN A 181 -14.02 8.46 15.74
CA ASN A 181 -14.70 8.34 14.45
C ASN A 181 -13.72 8.52 13.27
N PRO A 182 -12.72 7.63 13.11
CA PRO A 182 -11.87 7.69 11.92
C PRO A 182 -12.73 7.54 10.66
N PRO A 183 -12.29 8.08 9.50
CA PRO A 183 -13.00 7.90 8.23
C PRO A 183 -13.36 6.42 8.00
N ALA A 184 -14.51 6.13 7.41
CA ALA A 184 -14.98 4.75 7.26
C ALA A 184 -13.96 3.82 6.56
N ALA A 185 -13.21 4.34 5.59
CA ALA A 185 -12.10 3.63 4.94
C ALA A 185 -10.98 3.26 5.94
N THR A 186 -10.59 4.22 6.78
CA THR A 186 -9.64 4.01 7.88
C THR A 186 -10.18 3.01 8.90
N GLN A 187 -11.46 3.09 9.26
CA GLN A 187 -12.06 2.17 10.22
C GLN A 187 -12.05 0.71 9.72
N GLN A 188 -12.31 0.47 8.44
CA GLN A 188 -12.24 -0.87 7.86
C GLN A 188 -10.82 -1.45 7.99
N LEU A 189 -9.81 -0.65 7.67
CA LEU A 189 -8.41 -1.04 7.83
C LEU A 189 -8.04 -1.25 9.31
N LEU A 190 -8.49 -0.38 10.21
CA LEU A 190 -8.24 -0.49 11.64
C LEU A 190 -8.88 -1.74 12.24
N ASN A 191 -10.11 -2.08 11.83
CA ASN A 191 -10.81 -3.28 12.30
C ASN A 191 -10.10 -4.58 11.90
N SER A 192 -9.31 -4.56 10.83
CA SER A 192 -8.49 -5.69 10.40
C SER A 192 -7.12 -5.76 11.08
N MET A 193 -6.71 -4.71 11.79
CA MET A 193 -5.41 -4.65 12.43
C MET A 193 -5.53 -4.91 13.94
N CYS A 194 -4.45 -5.44 14.50
CA CYS A 194 -4.37 -5.75 15.91
C CYS A 194 -3.56 -4.68 16.64
N ASP A 195 -4.15 -4.04 17.64
CA ASP A 195 -3.52 -2.95 18.40
C ASP A 195 -2.28 -3.40 19.21
N ASN A 196 -2.19 -4.69 19.54
CA ASN A 196 -1.07 -5.26 20.29
C ASN A 196 0.18 -5.53 19.45
N ILE A 197 0.12 -5.34 18.13
CA ILE A 197 1.24 -5.59 17.25
C ILE A 197 2.25 -4.43 17.35
N ASP A 198 3.44 -4.72 17.86
CA ASP A 198 4.58 -3.78 17.80
C ASP A 198 5.34 -3.94 16.48
N VAL A 199 5.12 -2.99 15.57
CA VAL A 199 5.77 -2.97 14.25
C VAL A 199 7.02 -2.09 14.18
N THR A 200 7.39 -1.42 15.28
CA THR A 200 8.60 -0.59 15.30
C THR A 200 9.89 -1.32 14.95
N PRO A 201 10.02 -2.65 15.15
CA PRO A 201 11.19 -3.37 14.65
C PRO A 201 11.23 -3.50 13.12
N TYR A 202 10.11 -3.36 12.41
CA TYR A 202 9.97 -3.66 10.97
C TYR A 202 9.86 -2.41 10.11
N LEU A 203 9.19 -1.37 10.61
CA LEU A 203 8.98 -0.11 9.90
C LEU A 203 9.26 1.06 10.85
N GLY A 204 10.29 1.83 10.55
CA GLY A 204 10.64 3.04 11.28
C GLY A 204 9.88 4.23 10.72
N ILE A 205 9.12 4.92 11.58
CA ILE A 205 8.43 6.16 11.21
C ILE A 205 9.08 7.34 11.94
N THR A 206 9.49 8.36 11.19
CA THR A 206 9.99 9.62 11.74
C THR A 206 9.16 10.78 11.21
N GLU A 207 8.40 11.43 12.08
CA GLU A 207 7.66 12.63 11.74
C GLU A 207 8.55 13.88 11.83
N PHE A 208 8.36 14.82 10.91
CA PHE A 208 9.04 16.11 10.96
C PHE A 208 8.20 17.19 10.25
N THR A 209 8.58 18.45 10.44
CA THR A 209 7.96 19.57 9.72
C THR A 209 8.95 20.13 8.71
N SER A 210 8.52 20.25 7.46
CA SER A 210 9.29 20.90 6.40
C SER A 210 8.43 21.96 5.73
N ASN A 211 8.93 23.19 5.62
CA ASN A 211 8.20 24.33 5.03
C ASN A 211 6.79 24.55 5.63
N GLY A 212 6.61 24.25 6.91
CA GLY A 212 5.32 24.37 7.61
C GLY A 212 4.31 23.26 7.27
N GLN A 213 4.73 22.23 6.54
CA GLN A 213 3.92 21.05 6.24
C GLN A 213 4.33 19.88 7.13
N ASN A 214 3.36 19.05 7.50
CA ASN A 214 3.61 17.77 8.14
C ASN A 214 4.24 16.82 7.13
N CYS A 215 5.37 16.23 7.51
CA CYS A 215 6.10 15.26 6.72
C CYS A 215 6.44 14.04 7.56
N LEU A 216 6.68 12.91 6.89
CA LEU A 216 7.24 11.73 7.53
C LEU A 216 8.22 11.03 6.61
N ASP A 217 9.14 10.30 7.25
CA ASP A 217 9.93 9.24 6.64
C ASP A 217 9.43 7.89 7.16
N ALA A 218 9.07 6.99 6.25
CA ALA A 218 8.80 5.58 6.53
C ALA A 218 9.95 4.73 5.98
N VAL A 219 10.65 4.02 6.85
CA VAL A 219 11.88 3.27 6.54
C VAL A 219 11.67 1.79 6.82
N GLY A 220 11.86 0.93 5.80
CA GLY A 220 11.88 -0.51 5.98
C GLY A 220 13.09 -0.94 6.81
N LEU A 221 12.88 -1.61 7.94
CA LEU A 221 13.95 -1.98 8.89
C LEU A 221 14.31 -3.45 8.88
N VAL A 222 13.50 -4.28 8.23
CA VAL A 222 13.66 -5.74 8.19
C VAL A 222 13.49 -6.22 6.77
N SER A 223 14.19 -7.30 6.44
CA SER A 223 14.04 -7.91 5.13
C SER A 223 12.63 -8.35 4.84
N GLY A 224 12.21 -8.02 3.62
CA GLY A 224 11.09 -8.62 2.91
C GLY A 224 11.21 -10.11 2.71
N LYS A 225 10.07 -10.77 2.58
CA LYS A 225 9.94 -12.10 1.97
C LYS A 225 8.66 -12.04 1.16
N GLY A 226 8.69 -11.99 -0.17
CA GLY A 226 7.51 -11.69 -1.02
C GLY A 226 6.15 -12.36 -0.73
N SER A 227 6.08 -13.36 0.15
CA SER A 227 4.87 -13.70 0.94
C SER A 227 4.32 -12.61 1.89
N ASP A 228 5.07 -11.55 2.22
CA ASP A 228 4.64 -10.40 3.03
C ASP A 228 4.02 -9.29 2.16
N ASN A 229 4.07 -9.46 0.84
CA ASN A 229 3.45 -8.55 -0.09
C ASN A 229 1.99 -8.95 -0.31
N PRO A 230 1.04 -8.00 -0.20
CA PRO A 230 -0.33 -8.28 -0.60
C PRO A 230 -0.37 -8.71 -2.06
N ASP A 231 -1.09 -9.79 -2.33
CA ASP A 231 -1.57 -10.10 -3.67
C ASP A 231 -2.94 -9.47 -3.96
N ARG A 232 -3.67 -9.06 -2.90
CA ARG A 232 -4.98 -8.39 -2.89
C ARG A 232 -5.18 -7.57 -1.61
N LEU A 233 -6.07 -6.56 -1.63
CA LEU A 233 -6.36 -5.71 -0.46
C LEU A 233 -7.02 -6.49 0.69
N GLU A 234 -7.83 -7.51 0.38
CA GLU A 234 -8.48 -8.37 1.35
C GLU A 234 -7.57 -9.51 1.81
N SER A 235 -6.30 -9.53 1.40
CA SER A 235 -5.38 -10.61 1.72
C SER A 235 -5.38 -10.83 3.24
N PRO A 236 -5.45 -12.08 3.74
CA PRO A 236 -5.38 -12.43 5.16
C PRO A 236 -4.13 -11.88 5.85
N VAL A 237 -3.11 -11.55 5.08
CA VAL A 237 -1.94 -10.78 5.51
C VAL A 237 -2.34 -9.44 6.14
N PHE A 238 -3.37 -8.77 5.61
CA PHE A 238 -3.95 -7.53 6.13
C PHE A 238 -5.15 -7.77 7.02
N THR A 239 -6.01 -8.72 6.63
CA THR A 239 -7.33 -8.89 7.22
C THR A 239 -7.35 -9.80 8.44
N ASN A 240 -6.17 -10.15 8.99
CA ASN A 240 -5.92 -11.15 10.03
C ASN A 240 -7.22 -11.65 10.67
N THR A 241 -7.84 -12.63 10.02
CA THR A 241 -9.14 -13.17 10.45
C THR A 241 -9.01 -13.98 11.74
N ALA A 242 -7.79 -14.10 12.26
CA ALA A 242 -7.48 -14.70 13.53
C ALA A 242 -7.63 -13.65 14.64
N ASP A 243 -8.20 -14.06 15.78
CA ASP A 243 -8.25 -13.28 17.00
C ASP A 243 -6.87 -12.65 17.28
N CYS A 244 -6.79 -11.33 17.45
CA CYS A 244 -5.55 -10.61 17.76
C CYS A 244 -4.80 -11.19 18.98
N GLY A 245 -5.52 -11.90 19.85
CA GLY A 245 -4.91 -12.66 20.94
C GLY A 245 -3.95 -13.76 20.48
N LEU A 246 -4.08 -14.30 19.27
CA LEU A 246 -3.20 -15.34 18.71
C LEU A 246 -1.85 -14.79 18.24
N TYR A 247 -1.76 -13.49 17.95
CA TYR A 247 -0.53 -12.88 17.44
C TYR A 247 0.65 -13.02 18.42
N ASP A 248 0.37 -13.05 19.72
CA ASP A 248 1.38 -13.16 20.77
C ASP A 248 1.43 -14.55 21.40
N ILE A 249 0.64 -15.52 20.94
CA ILE A 249 0.62 -16.86 21.56
C ILE A 249 1.70 -17.74 20.92
N CYS A 250 2.68 -18.11 21.75
CA CYS A 250 3.75 -19.00 21.37
C CYS A 250 3.22 -20.35 20.84
N PRO A 251 3.75 -20.89 19.73
CA PRO A 251 3.26 -22.12 19.12
C PRO A 251 3.48 -23.34 20.02
N ALA A 252 2.79 -24.44 19.71
CA ALA A 252 2.78 -25.63 20.55
C ALA A 252 4.15 -26.33 20.67
N ASP A 253 5.04 -26.15 19.69
CA ASP A 253 6.41 -26.65 19.70
C ASP A 253 7.39 -25.71 20.42
N GLY A 254 6.94 -24.54 20.87
CA GLY A 254 7.73 -23.55 21.60
C GLY A 254 8.67 -22.73 20.71
N VAL A 255 8.49 -22.80 19.39
CA VAL A 255 9.33 -22.10 18.42
C VAL A 255 8.43 -21.31 17.50
N SER A 256 8.71 -20.01 17.36
CA SER A 256 8.08 -19.16 16.36
C SER A 256 9.13 -18.46 15.55
N GLY A 257 9.06 -18.56 14.23
CA GLY A 257 10.14 -18.12 13.38
C GLY A 257 10.80 -19.30 12.68
N GLY A 258 12.09 -19.16 12.46
CA GLY A 258 12.89 -20.17 11.82
C GLY A 258 14.09 -19.59 11.08
N ASP A 259 14.86 -20.50 10.51
CA ASP A 259 16.09 -20.16 9.81
C ASP A 259 15.79 -19.42 8.50
N ARG A 260 16.37 -18.22 8.33
CA ARG A 260 16.35 -17.48 7.05
C ARG A 260 17.54 -17.85 6.16
N GLY A 261 18.23 -18.96 6.45
CA GLY A 261 19.44 -19.41 5.78
C GLY A 261 20.60 -18.46 6.06
N ASN A 262 21.28 -17.99 5.01
CA ASN A 262 22.45 -17.10 5.11
C ASN A 262 22.15 -15.72 5.72
N ILE A 263 20.87 -15.43 5.98
CA ILE A 263 20.36 -14.16 6.50
C ILE A 263 20.31 -14.16 8.03
N GLY A 264 20.43 -15.33 8.67
CA GLY A 264 20.37 -15.52 10.12
C GLY A 264 19.10 -16.22 10.59
N VAL A 265 19.05 -16.53 11.88
CA VAL A 265 17.86 -17.10 12.54
C VAL A 265 16.99 -15.97 13.06
N ASP A 266 15.74 -15.96 12.62
CA ASP A 266 14.71 -15.06 13.14
C ASP A 266 13.71 -15.85 13.96
N GLU A 267 14.23 -16.54 14.98
CA GLU A 267 13.54 -17.53 15.81
C GLU A 267 13.33 -16.98 17.22
N ILE A 268 12.09 -17.05 17.70
CA ILE A 268 11.69 -16.81 19.07
C ILE A 268 11.48 -18.18 19.70
N ILE A 269 12.29 -18.47 20.72
CA ILE A 269 12.10 -19.66 21.56
C ILE A 269 11.29 -19.21 22.78
N CYS A 270 10.13 -19.82 22.97
CA CYS A 270 9.18 -19.46 24.03
C CYS A 270 8.52 -20.72 24.61
N SER A 271 7.88 -20.59 25.77
CA SER A 271 7.11 -21.70 26.33
C SER A 271 5.82 -21.86 25.53
N ALA A 272 5.48 -23.07 25.11
CA ALA A 272 4.26 -23.32 24.35
C ALA A 272 3.01 -22.71 25.03
N GLY A 273 2.23 -21.94 24.29
CA GLY A 273 1.04 -21.24 24.78
C GLY A 273 1.30 -20.00 25.65
N SER A 274 2.57 -19.65 25.92
CA SER A 274 2.91 -18.40 26.60
C SER A 274 2.68 -17.19 25.68
N THR A 275 2.36 -16.04 26.30
CA THR A 275 2.24 -14.77 25.58
C THR A 275 3.63 -14.15 25.42
N VAL A 276 4.16 -14.19 24.21
CA VAL A 276 5.41 -13.51 23.82
C VAL A 276 5.13 -12.65 22.58
N PRO A 277 5.45 -11.34 22.61
CA PRO A 277 5.18 -10.44 21.50
C PRO A 277 5.64 -10.99 20.15
N ALA A 278 4.74 -11.00 19.17
CA ALA A 278 5.01 -11.43 17.79
C ALA A 278 5.49 -12.89 17.63
N SER A 279 5.22 -13.74 18.63
CA SER A 279 5.54 -15.18 18.58
C SER A 279 4.42 -16.02 17.97
N GLY A 280 3.28 -15.46 17.61
CA GLY A 280 2.20 -16.23 16.99
C GLY A 280 2.56 -16.75 15.60
N GLU A 281 1.87 -17.81 15.19
CA GLU A 281 1.89 -18.35 13.84
C GLU A 281 0.46 -18.49 13.31
N TYR A 282 0.28 -18.41 11.99
CA TYR A 282 -1.02 -18.70 11.42
C TYR A 282 -1.38 -20.16 11.69
N PRO A 283 -2.63 -20.43 12.07
CA PRO A 283 -3.07 -21.80 12.30
C PRO A 283 -2.91 -22.62 11.02
N LEU A 284 -2.65 -23.92 11.16
CA LEU A 284 -2.59 -24.85 10.02
C LEU A 284 -3.92 -24.92 9.24
N THR A 285 -5.00 -24.42 9.83
CA THR A 285 -6.33 -24.27 9.20
C THR A 285 -6.53 -22.94 8.49
N ALA A 286 -5.52 -22.05 8.44
CA ALA A 286 -5.61 -20.77 7.75
C ALA A 286 -6.02 -20.96 6.28
N VAL A 287 -6.82 -20.02 5.77
CA VAL A 287 -7.45 -20.14 4.46
C VAL A 287 -6.39 -20.16 3.34
N GLU A 288 -5.32 -19.39 3.49
CA GLU A 288 -4.22 -19.36 2.52
C GLU A 288 -3.11 -20.35 2.88
N VAL A 289 -2.88 -21.29 1.96
CA VAL A 289 -1.86 -22.34 2.10
C VAL A 289 -0.47 -21.76 2.34
N GLY A 290 -0.17 -20.62 1.69
CA GLY A 290 1.11 -19.92 1.84
C GLY A 290 1.32 -19.27 3.20
N LEU A 291 0.29 -19.15 4.05
CA LEU A 291 0.42 -18.56 5.39
C LEU A 291 0.46 -19.62 6.50
N ARG A 292 -0.06 -20.83 6.28
CA ARG A 292 -0.18 -21.88 7.31
C ARG A 292 1.16 -22.19 7.99
N GLY A 293 1.21 -22.04 9.31
CA GLY A 293 2.41 -22.27 10.10
C GLY A 293 3.52 -21.25 9.86
N ASN A 294 3.27 -20.18 9.11
CA ASN A 294 4.21 -19.08 9.04
C ASN A 294 4.04 -18.18 10.28
N PRO A 295 5.14 -17.67 10.84
CA PRO A 295 5.11 -16.65 11.87
C PRO A 295 4.43 -15.38 11.36
N TYR A 296 3.52 -14.81 12.15
CA TYR A 296 2.87 -13.55 11.77
C TYR A 296 3.91 -12.47 11.48
N ARG A 297 4.96 -12.38 12.31
CA ARG A 297 6.10 -11.47 12.15
C ARG A 297 6.85 -11.54 10.81
N TRP A 298 6.71 -12.62 10.04
CA TRP A 298 7.38 -12.77 8.74
C TRP A 298 6.54 -12.35 7.55
N THR A 299 5.24 -12.44 7.72
CA THR A 299 4.26 -12.12 6.69
C THR A 299 3.65 -10.75 6.95
N MET A 300 4.03 -10.10 8.05
CA MET A 300 3.43 -8.84 8.45
C MET A 300 3.65 -7.81 7.35
N PRO A 301 2.57 -7.28 6.78
CA PRO A 301 2.71 -6.39 5.64
C PRO A 301 3.35 -5.10 6.12
N LYS A 302 4.48 -4.72 5.53
CA LYS A 302 5.10 -3.43 5.85
C LYS A 302 4.54 -2.37 4.93
N PHE A 303 3.57 -1.64 5.45
CA PHE A 303 2.89 -0.60 4.73
C PHE A 303 2.68 0.63 5.60
N ILE A 304 2.45 1.76 4.92
CA ILE A 304 1.97 2.99 5.50
C ILE A 304 0.82 3.56 4.65
N CYS A 305 -0.25 3.95 5.30
CA CYS A 305 -1.39 4.62 4.70
C CYS A 305 -1.46 6.07 5.16
N LEU A 306 -1.70 6.99 4.25
CA LEU A 306 -1.71 8.43 4.47
C LEU A 306 -3.08 8.97 4.11
N GLN A 307 -3.66 9.75 5.02
CA GLN A 307 -4.93 10.44 4.83
C GLN A 307 -4.69 11.81 4.23
N TYR A 308 -5.47 12.15 3.20
CA TYR A 308 -5.43 13.44 2.52
C TYR A 308 -6.82 14.10 2.55
N PRO A 309 -6.85 15.45 2.61
CA PRO A 309 -8.10 16.17 2.69
C PRO A 309 -8.85 16.16 1.35
N ALA A 310 -10.17 16.31 1.43
CA ALA A 310 -10.99 16.73 0.30
C ALA A 310 -10.42 17.98 -0.40
N GLY A 311 -10.55 18.02 -1.72
CA GLY A 311 -10.00 19.05 -2.60
C GLY A 311 -8.59 18.76 -3.10
N SER A 312 -7.90 17.73 -2.59
CA SER A 312 -6.56 17.38 -3.07
C SER A 312 -6.59 16.90 -4.52
N THR A 313 -5.63 17.37 -5.32
CA THR A 313 -5.49 16.99 -6.74
C THR A 313 -4.30 16.07 -7.02
N GLY A 314 -3.46 15.83 -6.01
CA GLY A 314 -2.24 15.07 -6.16
C GLY A 314 -1.40 15.04 -4.89
N ILE A 315 -0.32 14.28 -4.94
CA ILE A 315 0.58 14.00 -3.82
C ILE A 315 1.99 13.94 -4.38
N ASP A 316 2.95 14.63 -3.76
CA ASP A 316 4.37 14.49 -4.06
C ASP A 316 5.03 13.62 -2.99
N PHE A 317 5.91 12.72 -3.42
CA PHE A 317 6.69 11.88 -2.51
C PHE A 317 8.06 11.57 -3.10
N GLN A 318 8.97 11.17 -2.22
CA GLN A 318 10.30 10.71 -2.56
C GLN A 318 10.44 9.25 -2.14
N TYR A 319 10.99 8.44 -3.03
CA TYR A 319 11.28 7.04 -2.81
C TYR A 319 12.77 6.78 -2.98
N LYS A 320 13.38 6.22 -1.95
CA LYS A 320 14.80 5.92 -1.92
C LYS A 320 15.02 4.44 -1.66
N VAL A 321 15.96 3.86 -2.41
CA VAL A 321 16.44 2.49 -2.20
C VAL A 321 17.93 2.57 -1.88
N SER A 322 18.33 2.15 -0.69
CA SER A 322 19.74 2.16 -0.30
C SER A 322 20.58 1.22 -1.18
N PRO A 323 21.92 1.39 -1.23
CA PRO A 323 22.78 0.57 -2.06
C PRO A 323 22.61 -0.95 -1.84
N SER A 324 22.79 -1.73 -2.91
CA SER A 324 23.01 -3.17 -2.83
C SER A 324 24.50 -3.48 -2.85
N ASN A 325 24.94 -4.60 -2.26
CA ASN A 325 26.37 -4.93 -2.19
C ASN A 325 27.04 -5.14 -3.54
N ASP A 326 26.25 -5.54 -4.53
CA ASP A 326 26.70 -5.84 -5.88
C ASP A 326 26.23 -4.81 -6.92
N GLY A 327 25.45 -3.80 -6.50
CA GLY A 327 24.85 -2.78 -7.35
C GLY A 327 23.81 -3.29 -8.36
N ARG A 328 23.33 -4.55 -8.21
CA ARG A 328 22.49 -5.23 -9.22
C ARG A 328 21.02 -5.32 -8.88
N TYR A 329 20.64 -4.97 -7.67
CA TYR A 329 19.28 -5.14 -7.21
C TYR A 329 18.53 -3.81 -7.18
N GLY A 330 17.25 -3.90 -6.89
CA GLY A 330 16.41 -2.79 -6.55
C GLY A 330 15.21 -3.31 -5.78
N ARG A 331 14.15 -2.53 -5.84
CA ARG A 331 12.94 -2.76 -5.07
C ARG A 331 11.72 -2.29 -5.83
N ASN A 332 10.56 -2.80 -5.44
CA ASN A 332 9.30 -2.32 -5.94
C ASN A 332 8.53 -1.76 -4.75
N PHE A 333 7.91 -0.60 -4.92
CA PHE A 333 6.85 -0.20 -4.00
C PHE A 333 5.52 -0.37 -4.68
N LEU A 334 4.52 -0.72 -3.88
CA LEU A 334 3.15 -0.90 -4.35
C LEU A 334 2.29 0.22 -3.77
N ILE A 335 1.46 0.82 -4.62
CA ILE A 335 0.46 1.79 -4.21
C ILE A 335 -0.91 1.16 -4.38
N GLY A 336 -1.70 1.26 -3.32
CA GLY A 336 -3.12 0.93 -3.33
C GLY A 336 -3.87 1.95 -2.50
N GLY A 337 -5.19 2.03 -2.70
CA GLY A 337 -6.05 2.80 -1.81
C GLY A 337 -7.10 1.87 -1.24
N THR A 338 -7.42 2.03 0.04
CA THR A 338 -8.57 1.33 0.61
C THR A 338 -9.83 1.91 -0.02
N SER A 339 -10.64 1.06 -0.64
CA SER A 339 -12.03 1.39 -0.86
C SER A 339 -12.67 1.49 0.53
N ALA A 340 -13.27 2.63 0.89
CA ALA A 340 -14.45 2.50 1.75
C ALA A 340 -15.38 1.63 0.93
N GLY A 341 -15.62 0.39 1.37
CA GLY A 341 -16.44 -0.57 0.66
C GLY A 341 -17.66 0.14 0.10
N GLN A 342 -17.92 -0.07 -1.21
CA GLN A 342 -19.02 0.50 -1.99
C GLN A 342 -20.07 1.05 -1.06
N CYS A 343 -20.19 2.37 -0.91
CA CYS A 343 -21.00 3.02 0.12
C CYS A 343 -22.25 2.17 0.43
N ILE A 344 -22.16 1.28 1.43
CA ILE A 344 -23.34 0.64 1.96
C ILE A 344 -23.90 1.75 2.80
N THR A 345 -24.58 2.67 2.12
CA THR A 345 -25.58 3.48 2.77
C THR A 345 -26.52 2.42 3.31
N THR A 346 -26.38 2.08 4.59
CA THR A 346 -27.56 1.69 5.35
C THR A 346 -28.56 2.78 4.99
N PRO A 347 -29.67 2.45 4.28
CA PRO A 347 -30.58 3.47 3.81
C PRO A 347 -30.89 4.35 5.00
N ASN A 348 -30.69 5.66 4.86
CA ASN A 348 -30.97 6.60 5.93
C ASN A 348 -32.30 6.17 6.54
N PRO A 349 -32.37 5.92 7.87
CA PRO A 349 -33.63 5.52 8.48
C PRO A 349 -34.67 6.53 7.99
N PRO A 350 -35.83 6.05 7.48
CA PRO A 350 -36.82 6.95 6.89
C PRO A 350 -37.04 8.11 7.85
N PRO A 351 -37.10 9.36 7.35
CA PRO A 351 -37.26 10.53 8.23
C PRO A 351 -38.36 10.22 9.24
N PRO A 352 -38.18 10.57 10.53
CA PRO A 352 -39.14 10.23 11.57
C PRO A 352 -40.53 10.53 11.06
N GLN A 353 -41.42 9.52 11.07
CA GLN A 353 -42.80 9.74 10.65
C GLN A 353 -43.30 10.97 11.39
N PRO A 354 -43.92 11.95 10.70
CA PRO A 354 -44.56 13.07 11.37
C PRO A 354 -45.42 12.49 12.49
N PRO A 355 -45.38 13.07 13.70
CA PRO A 355 -46.25 12.60 14.78
C PRO A 355 -47.68 12.51 14.23
N PRO A 356 -48.42 11.43 14.57
CA PRO A 356 -49.79 11.26 14.08
C PRO A 356 -50.56 12.54 14.34
N SER A 357 -51.31 13.00 13.33
CA SER A 357 -52.15 14.17 13.49
C SER A 357 -53.02 14.00 14.73
N PRO A 358 -53.12 15.01 15.61
CA PRO A 358 -53.98 14.91 16.77
C PRO A 358 -55.38 14.50 16.32
N PRO A 359 -56.06 13.59 17.04
CA PRO A 359 -57.41 13.17 16.68
C PRO A 359 -58.31 14.40 16.56
N PRO A 360 -59.23 14.43 15.58
CA PRO A 360 -60.14 15.55 15.41
C PRO A 360 -60.89 15.80 16.72
N SER A 361 -60.97 17.08 17.11
CA SER A 361 -61.73 17.49 18.29
C SER A 361 -63.14 16.91 18.22
N PRO A 362 -63.67 16.34 19.33
CA PRO A 362 -65.03 15.85 19.34
C PRO A 362 -66.00 16.97 18.96
N PRO A 363 -67.07 16.66 18.20
CA PRO A 363 -68.06 17.66 17.83
C PRO A 363 -68.63 18.31 19.09
N PRO A 364 -68.88 19.63 19.05
CA PRO A 364 -69.45 20.35 20.19
C PRO A 364 -70.76 19.68 20.60
N SER A 365 -70.92 19.44 21.90
CA SER A 365 -72.16 18.90 22.44
C SER A 365 -73.33 19.82 22.09
N PRO A 366 -74.50 19.27 21.70
CA PRO A 366 -75.67 20.09 21.46
C PRO A 366 -76.05 20.87 22.74
N PRO A 367 -76.47 22.14 22.60
CA PRO A 367 -76.89 22.94 23.75
C PRO A 367 -78.12 22.31 24.44
N PRO A 368 -78.26 22.51 25.77
CA PRO A 368 -79.25 21.85 26.61
C PRO A 368 -80.71 22.20 26.28
#